data_AF-A0A447KQL8-F1
#
_entry.id   AF-A0A447KQL8-F1
#
_cell.length_a   1.000
_cell.length_b   1.000
_cell.length_c   1.000
_cell.angle_alpha   90.00
_cell.angle_beta   90.00
_cell.angle_gamma   90.00
#
_symmetry.space_group_name_H-M   'P 1'
#
loop_
_entity.id
_entity.type
_entity.pdbx_description
1 polymer ?
#
loop_
_entity_poly.entity_id
_entity_poly.type
_entity_poly.pdbx_seq_one_letter_code
_entity_poly.pdbx_strand_id
1 'polypeptide(L)'
;MTCHDCHGKGLVDIERDVVTYPGYIGMDGEEKIAPTTKRQLVREMCQTCNGKGKIHKRCRNCKGTGKALDREATKAAGTPVIKDCERCGSKGFSRMPSSVAYRAITALLPELTQSSWSRNWKPFYEALVAKCDIEEGVAASEFQKITK
;
A
#
# COMPACT_ATOMS: atom_id res chain seq x y z
N MET A 1 2.68 -6.65 8.82
CA MET A 1 3.57 -7.68 8.25
C MET A 1 4.91 -7.03 7.95
N THR A 2 6.03 -7.69 8.22
CA THR A 2 7.35 -7.22 7.78
C THR A 2 7.37 -7.15 6.25
N CYS A 3 8.05 -6.15 5.69
CA CYS A 3 8.21 -6.07 4.25
C CYS A 3 9.13 -7.20 3.79
N HIS A 4 8.70 -7.96 2.79
CA HIS A 4 9.48 -9.08 2.26
C HIS A 4 10.73 -8.61 1.50
N ASP A 5 10.65 -7.47 0.82
CA ASP A 5 11.76 -6.97 0.00
C ASP A 5 12.92 -6.34 0.80
N CYS A 6 12.62 -5.73 1.95
CA CYS A 6 13.65 -5.11 2.80
C CYS A 6 13.81 -5.79 4.17
N HIS A 7 13.08 -6.89 4.41
CA HIS A 7 13.08 -7.63 5.67
C HIS A 7 12.93 -6.76 6.93
N GLY A 8 12.18 -5.66 6.86
CA GLY A 8 12.00 -4.73 7.98
C GLY A 8 12.93 -3.52 7.99
N LYS A 9 13.96 -3.47 7.16
CA LYS A 9 14.96 -2.38 7.15
C LYS A 9 14.46 -1.06 6.56
N GLY A 10 13.44 -1.11 5.68
CA GLY A 10 12.92 0.07 4.98
C GLY A 10 13.79 0.58 3.82
N LEU A 11 15.03 0.11 3.74
CA LEU A 11 16.01 0.42 2.69
C LEU A 11 16.41 -0.87 1.96
N VAL A 12 16.80 -0.73 0.69
CA VAL A 12 17.36 -1.80 -0.14
C VAL A 12 18.72 -1.35 -0.68
N ASP A 13 19.69 -2.25 -0.65
CA ASP A 13 21.02 -2.01 -1.20
C ASP A 13 21.00 -2.33 -2.70
N ILE A 14 21.35 -1.36 -3.55
CA ILE A 14 21.31 -1.47 -5.01
C ILE A 14 22.59 -0.86 -5.60
N GLU A 15 23.15 -1.47 -6.63
CA GLU A 15 24.23 -0.83 -7.39
C GLU A 15 23.69 0.28 -8.29
N ARG A 16 24.25 1.49 -8.15
CA ARG A 16 23.97 2.62 -9.03
C ARG A 16 25.25 3.31 -9.45
N ASP A 17 25.17 3.96 -10.60
CA ASP A 17 26.18 4.88 -11.07
C ASP A 17 26.05 6.19 -10.29
N VAL A 18 27.01 6.46 -9.41
CA VAL A 18 27.04 7.63 -8.54
C VAL A 18 28.09 8.60 -9.07
N VAL A 19 27.67 9.84 -9.33
CA VAL A 19 28.59 10.92 -9.69
C VAL A 19 29.42 11.28 -8.45
N THR A 20 30.67 10.84 -8.43
CA THR A 20 31.61 11.10 -7.32
C THR A 20 32.27 12.46 -7.44
N TYR A 21 32.43 12.96 -8.67
CA TYR A 21 32.87 14.31 -8.96
C TYR A 21 31.98 14.86 -10.08
N PRO A 22 31.29 15.99 -9.87
CA PRO A 22 30.32 16.53 -10.84
C PRO A 22 30.96 17.11 -12.11
N GLY A 23 32.29 17.14 -12.20
CA GLY A 23 32.99 17.82 -13.27
C GLY A 23 33.18 19.30 -12.96
N TYR A 24 33.80 20.03 -13.88
CA TYR A 24 33.99 21.47 -13.82
C TYR A 24 33.68 22.09 -15.17
N ILE A 25 32.71 22.99 -15.17
CA ILE A 25 32.35 23.84 -16.32
C ILE A 25 32.97 25.21 -16.05
N GLY A 26 33.80 25.69 -16.96
CA GLY A 26 34.41 27.00 -16.83
C GLY A 26 33.40 28.13 -17.05
N MET A 27 33.81 29.37 -16.74
CA MET A 27 32.98 30.57 -16.90
C MET A 27 32.59 30.85 -18.36
N ASP A 28 33.37 30.30 -19.29
CA ASP A 28 33.20 30.23 -20.74
C ASP A 28 32.07 29.27 -21.16
N GLY A 29 31.51 28.49 -20.23
CA GLY A 29 30.52 27.44 -20.52
C GLY A 29 31.15 26.16 -21.06
N GLU A 30 32.47 26.11 -21.21
CA GLU A 30 33.20 24.94 -21.68
C GLU A 30 33.46 23.94 -20.54
N GLU A 31 33.22 22.66 -20.81
CA GLU A 31 33.52 21.56 -19.90
C GLU A 31 35.04 21.33 -19.85
N LYS A 32 35.69 21.70 -18.74
CA LYS A 32 37.15 21.52 -18.59
C LYS A 32 37.50 20.22 -17.88
N ILE A 33 36.60 19.71 -17.04
CA ILE A 33 36.77 18.41 -16.37
C ILE A 33 35.43 17.68 -16.44
N ALA A 34 35.43 16.49 -17.01
CA ALA A 34 34.22 15.68 -17.10
C ALA A 34 33.78 15.12 -15.74
N PRO A 35 32.47 14.95 -15.52
CA PRO A 35 31.95 14.27 -14.33
C PRO A 35 32.51 12.85 -14.24
N THR A 36 33.01 12.49 -13.05
CA THR A 36 33.48 11.13 -12.76
C THR A 36 32.38 10.35 -12.06
N THR A 37 31.83 9.38 -12.78
CA THR A 37 30.78 8.48 -12.27
C THR A 37 31.39 7.13 -11.92
N LYS A 38 31.09 6.62 -10.72
CA LYS A 38 31.54 5.31 -10.26
C LYS A 38 30.35 4.47 -9.83
N ARG A 39 30.38 3.18 -10.17
CA ARG A 39 29.36 2.23 -9.75
C ARG A 39 29.56 1.88 -8.28
N GLN A 40 28.57 2.19 -7.45
CA GLN A 40 28.63 2.01 -6.00
C GLN A 40 27.35 1.37 -5.48
N LEU A 41 27.47 0.65 -4.37
CA LEU A 41 26.33 0.15 -3.61
C LEU A 41 25.70 1.32 -2.84
N VAL A 42 24.47 1.68 -3.20
CA VAL A 42 23.70 2.74 -2.55
C VAL A 42 22.50 2.16 -1.81
N ARG A 43 22.09 2.84 -0.73
CA ARG A 43 20.87 2.53 0.01
C ARG A 43 19.72 3.34 -0.54
N GLU A 44 18.83 2.69 -1.28
CA GLU A 44 17.61 3.32 -1.77
C GLU A 44 16.42 2.99 -0.85
N MET A 45 15.44 3.89 -0.83
CA MET A 45 14.18 3.64 -0.14
C MET A 45 13.48 2.44 -0.76
N CYS A 46 13.10 1.46 0.07
CA CYS A 46 12.33 0.31 -0.39
C CYS A 46 10.99 0.78 -0.94
N GLN A 47 10.76 0.60 -2.23
CA GLN A 47 9.55 1.07 -2.92
C GLN A 47 8.28 0.35 -2.45
N THR A 48 8.41 -0.91 -2.01
CA THR A 48 7.29 -1.74 -1.59
C THR A 48 6.70 -1.30 -0.25
N CYS A 49 7.54 -0.91 0.71
CA CYS A 49 7.09 -0.38 2.00
C CYS A 49 7.19 1.14 2.11
N ASN A 50 7.75 1.80 1.09
CA ASN A 50 8.02 3.24 1.07
C ASN A 50 8.79 3.70 2.32
N GLY A 51 9.87 2.99 2.66
CA GLY A 51 10.73 3.30 3.80
C GLY A 51 10.24 2.79 5.16
N LYS A 52 9.02 2.25 5.27
CA LYS A 52 8.41 1.94 6.57
C LYS A 52 8.89 0.62 7.21
N GLY A 53 9.57 -0.24 6.46
CA GLY A 53 9.94 -1.59 6.89
C GLY A 53 8.77 -2.57 7.09
N LYS A 54 7.54 -2.07 7.20
CA LYS A 54 6.31 -2.86 7.39
C LYS A 54 5.31 -2.57 6.27
N ILE A 55 4.67 -3.63 5.79
CA ILE A 55 3.54 -3.52 4.87
C ILE A 55 2.26 -3.50 5.69
N HIS A 56 1.49 -2.42 5.55
CA HIS A 56 0.16 -2.26 6.12
C HIS A 56 -0.90 -2.68 5.11
N LYS A 57 -2.05 -3.18 5.58
CA LYS A 57 -3.22 -3.46 4.74
C LYS A 57 -4.09 -2.22 4.45
N ARG A 58 -3.70 -1.06 5.01
CA ARG A 58 -4.30 0.24 4.69
C ARG A 58 -4.26 0.49 3.19
N CYS A 59 -5.33 1.06 2.66
CA CYS A 59 -5.43 1.43 1.27
C CYS A 59 -4.29 2.40 0.92
N ARG A 60 -3.59 2.12 -0.17
CA ARG A 60 -2.43 2.91 -0.61
C ARG A 60 -2.81 4.35 -0.98
N ASN A 61 -4.02 4.55 -1.50
CA ASN A 61 -4.47 5.86 -2.00
C ASN A 61 -4.96 6.77 -0.86
N CYS A 62 -5.86 6.29 0.01
CA CYS A 62 -6.39 7.08 1.12
C CYS A 62 -5.60 6.92 2.44
N LYS A 63 -4.52 6.13 2.43
CA LYS A 63 -3.65 5.89 3.59
C LYS A 63 -4.38 5.35 4.83
N GLY A 64 -5.58 4.78 4.69
CA GLY A 64 -6.38 4.29 5.82
C GLY A 64 -7.66 5.06 6.08
N THR A 65 -7.84 6.27 5.52
CA THR A 65 -8.96 7.15 5.91
C THR A 65 -10.29 6.76 5.28
N GLY A 66 -10.29 5.97 4.21
CA GLY A 66 -11.49 5.69 3.43
C GLY A 66 -11.98 6.88 2.59
N LYS A 67 -11.36 8.05 2.74
CA LYS A 67 -11.73 9.31 2.10
C LYS A 67 -10.64 9.75 1.11
N ALA A 68 -11.03 10.37 0.00
CA ALA A 68 -10.13 10.92 -1.01
C ALA A 68 -10.53 12.35 -1.37
N LEU A 69 -9.56 13.18 -1.76
CA LEU A 69 -9.86 14.54 -2.20
C LEU A 69 -10.43 14.51 -3.62
N ASP A 70 -11.58 15.14 -3.80
CA ASP A 70 -12.18 15.34 -5.12
C ASP A 70 -11.49 16.53 -5.80
N ARG A 71 -10.58 16.23 -6.73
CA ARG A 71 -9.78 17.27 -7.40
C ARG A 71 -10.63 18.18 -8.27
N GLU A 72 -11.69 17.67 -8.88
CA GLU A 72 -12.55 18.45 -9.77
C GLU A 72 -13.44 19.38 -8.97
N ALA A 73 -14.14 18.84 -7.97
CA ALA A 73 -14.98 19.63 -7.08
C ALA A 73 -14.16 20.61 -6.24
N THR A 74 -12.96 20.23 -5.79
CA THR A 74 -12.04 21.14 -5.06
C THR A 74 -11.62 22.31 -5.95
N LYS A 75 -11.32 22.06 -7.23
CA LYS A 75 -10.95 23.12 -8.17
C LYS A 75 -12.12 24.06 -8.46
N ALA A 76 -13.33 23.54 -8.55
CA ALA A 76 -14.54 24.33 -8.78
C ALA A 76 -14.95 25.17 -7.55
N ALA A 77 -14.89 24.58 -6.35
CA ALA A 77 -15.31 25.23 -5.11
C ALA A 77 -14.24 26.11 -4.46
N GLY A 78 -12.98 26.02 -4.91
CA GLY A 78 -11.83 26.71 -4.28
C GLY A 78 -11.51 26.22 -2.86
N THR A 79 -12.19 25.18 -2.38
CA THR A 79 -12.08 24.62 -1.04
C THR A 79 -11.99 23.08 -1.11
N PRO A 80 -11.29 22.41 -0.18
CA PRO A 80 -11.12 20.97 -0.24
C PRO A 80 -12.44 20.21 -0.12
N VAL A 81 -12.88 19.59 -1.21
CA VAL A 81 -14.05 18.70 -1.24
C VAL A 81 -13.58 17.27 -1.08
N ILE A 82 -14.13 16.57 -0.09
CA ILE A 82 -13.77 15.19 0.23
C ILE A 82 -14.85 14.25 -0.31
N LYS A 83 -14.43 13.27 -1.10
CA LYS A 83 -15.26 12.16 -1.57
C LYS A 83 -14.81 10.83 -0.96
N ASP A 84 -15.61 9.79 -1.16
CA ASP A 84 -15.23 8.45 -0.73
C ASP A 84 -14.14 7.87 -1.63
N CYS A 85 -13.22 7.10 -1.04
CA CYS A 85 -12.14 6.48 -1.78
C CYS A 85 -12.65 5.28 -2.58
N GLU A 86 -12.80 5.47 -3.89
CA GLU A 86 -13.25 4.46 -4.87
C GLU A 86 -12.47 3.14 -4.77
N ARG A 87 -11.14 3.21 -4.59
CA ARG A 87 -10.27 2.03 -4.56
C ARG A 87 -10.58 1.07 -3.40
N CYS A 88 -10.97 1.60 -2.24
CA CYS A 88 -11.28 0.78 -1.06
C CYS A 88 -12.77 0.76 -0.72
N GLY A 89 -13.62 1.39 -1.54
CA GLY A 89 -15.05 1.55 -1.27
C GLY A 89 -15.28 2.09 0.14
N SER A 90 -14.66 3.23 0.45
CA SER A 90 -14.70 3.92 1.76
C SER A 90 -14.22 3.17 3.01
N LYS A 91 -13.77 1.91 2.90
CA LYS A 91 -13.30 1.13 4.06
C LYS A 91 -11.93 1.53 4.61
N GLY A 92 -11.10 2.20 3.81
CA GLY A 92 -9.75 2.60 4.23
C GLY A 92 -8.70 1.48 4.18
N PHE A 93 -9.09 0.22 4.02
CA PHE A 93 -8.18 -0.91 3.82
C PHE A 93 -8.60 -1.76 2.60
N SER A 94 -7.65 -2.54 2.07
CA SER A 94 -7.96 -3.47 0.97
C SER A 94 -8.64 -4.72 1.53
N ARG A 95 -9.78 -5.11 0.96
CA ARG A 95 -10.43 -6.38 1.28
C ARG A 95 -9.47 -7.52 0.96
N MET A 96 -9.33 -8.48 1.88
CA MET A 96 -8.58 -9.69 1.61
C MET A 96 -9.35 -10.54 0.59
N PRO A 97 -8.78 -10.84 -0.59
CA PRO A 97 -9.45 -11.70 -1.56
C PRO A 97 -9.60 -13.12 -1.02
N SER A 98 -10.72 -13.78 -1.32
CA SER A 98 -10.95 -15.18 -0.93
C SER A 98 -9.90 -16.14 -1.49
N SER A 99 -9.27 -15.80 -2.61
CA SER A 99 -8.16 -16.57 -3.20
C SER A 99 -6.92 -16.64 -2.29
N VAL A 100 -6.67 -15.60 -1.47
CA VAL A 100 -5.57 -15.61 -0.51
C VAL A 100 -5.89 -16.58 0.64
N ALA A 101 -7.12 -16.58 1.13
CA ALA A 101 -7.59 -17.53 2.14
C ALA A 101 -7.55 -18.96 1.60
N TYR A 102 -8.01 -19.18 0.36
CA TYR A 102 -7.92 -20.47 -0.33
C TYR A 102 -6.48 -21.01 -0.35
N ARG A 103 -5.51 -20.21 -0.83
CA ARG A 103 -4.10 -20.62 -0.88
C ARG A 103 -3.52 -21.00 0.49
N ALA A 104 -3.90 -20.27 1.53
CA ALA A 104 -3.46 -20.56 2.89
C ALA A 104 -4.07 -21.88 3.42
N ILE A 105 -5.34 -22.13 3.11
CA ILE A 105 -6.03 -23.35 3.54
C ILE A 105 -5.56 -24.57 2.75
N THR A 106 -5.31 -24.44 1.44
CA THR A 106 -4.76 -25.54 0.63
C THR A 106 -3.37 -25.96 1.06
N ALA A 107 -2.58 -25.06 1.68
CA ALA A 107 -1.30 -25.43 2.29
C ALA A 107 -1.46 -26.37 3.50
N LEU A 108 -2.62 -26.36 4.15
CA LEU A 108 -2.96 -27.25 5.27
C LEU A 108 -3.78 -28.48 4.81
N LEU A 109 -4.59 -28.32 3.76
CA LEU A 109 -5.47 -29.33 3.18
C LEU A 109 -5.24 -29.42 1.66
N PRO A 110 -4.22 -30.17 1.20
CA PRO A 110 -3.85 -30.24 -0.22
C PRO A 110 -4.96 -30.83 -1.12
N GLU A 111 -5.81 -31.70 -0.57
CA GLU A 111 -6.93 -32.33 -1.28
C GLU A 111 -8.08 -31.36 -1.60
N LEU A 112 -8.06 -30.15 -1.02
CA LEU A 112 -9.11 -29.16 -1.23
C LEU A 112 -9.01 -28.57 -2.65
N THR A 113 -9.92 -28.98 -3.51
CA THR A 113 -10.03 -28.45 -4.87
C THR A 113 -10.65 -27.05 -4.91
N GLN A 114 -10.31 -26.30 -5.96
CA GLN A 114 -10.85 -24.95 -6.18
C GLN A 114 -12.37 -24.95 -6.38
N SER A 115 -12.93 -26.02 -6.97
CA SER A 115 -14.38 -26.16 -7.16
C SER A 115 -15.10 -26.36 -5.81
N SER A 116 -14.57 -27.22 -4.93
CA SER A 116 -15.10 -27.42 -3.58
C SER A 116 -14.99 -26.15 -2.74
N TRP A 117 -13.86 -25.45 -2.83
CA TRP A 117 -13.69 -24.13 -2.20
C TRP A 117 -14.78 -23.16 -2.63
N SER A 118 -14.95 -22.96 -3.93
CA SER A 118 -15.88 -21.95 -4.44
C SER A 118 -17.34 -22.23 -4.09
N ARG A 119 -17.74 -23.51 -4.03
CA ARG A 119 -19.14 -23.89 -3.77
C ARG A 119 -19.47 -23.96 -2.28
N ASN A 120 -18.58 -24.50 -1.46
CA ASN A 120 -18.91 -24.87 -0.08
C ASN A 120 -18.21 -23.99 0.96
N TRP A 121 -16.98 -23.56 0.70
CA TRP A 121 -16.15 -22.86 1.71
C TRP A 121 -16.18 -21.35 1.55
N LYS A 122 -16.17 -20.86 0.30
CA LYS A 122 -16.19 -19.43 0.00
C LYS A 122 -17.42 -18.73 0.59
N PRO A 123 -18.65 -19.29 0.54
CA PRO A 123 -19.81 -18.67 1.19
C PRO A 123 -19.62 -18.51 2.71
N PHE A 124 -19.04 -19.51 3.37
CA PHE A 124 -18.74 -19.44 4.80
C PHE A 124 -17.67 -18.38 5.11
N TYR A 125 -16.60 -18.31 4.32
CA TYR A 125 -15.60 -17.25 4.42
C TYR A 125 -16.22 -15.86 4.26
N GLU A 126 -17.10 -15.66 3.27
CA GLU A 126 -17.77 -14.39 3.04
C GLU A 126 -18.73 -14.02 4.17
N ALA A 127 -19.42 -15.00 4.77
CA ALA A 127 -20.27 -14.80 5.94
C ALA A 127 -19.46 -14.33 7.17
N LEU A 128 -18.27 -14.89 7.40
CA LEU A 128 -17.37 -14.43 8.47
C LEU A 128 -16.91 -12.99 8.26
N VAL A 129 -16.53 -12.63 7.02
CA VAL A 129 -16.16 -11.25 6.68
C VAL A 129 -17.33 -10.30 6.89
N ALA A 130 -18.53 -10.68 6.47
CA ALA A 130 -19.74 -9.88 6.67
C ALA A 130 -20.06 -9.69 8.16
N LYS A 131 -19.85 -10.71 9.00
CA LYS A 131 -20.04 -10.58 10.44
C LYS A 131 -19.10 -9.53 11.04
N CYS A 132 -17.83 -9.49 10.64
CA CYS A 132 -16.90 -8.45 11.08
C CYS A 132 -17.38 -7.04 10.69
N ASP A 133 -17.87 -6.85 9.46
CA ASP A 133 -18.41 -5.57 9.00
C ASP A 133 -19.65 -5.14 9.83
N ILE A 134 -20.52 -6.09 10.19
CA ILE A 134 -21.70 -5.83 11.03
C ILE A 134 -21.27 -5.38 12.43
N GLU A 135 -20.36 -6.10 13.08
CA GLU A 135 -19.89 -5.77 14.42
C GLU A 135 -19.14 -4.43 14.45
N GLU A 136 -18.37 -4.12 13.40
CA GLU A 136 -17.75 -2.79 13.24
C GLU A 136 -18.82 -1.68 13.19
N GLY A 137 -19.92 -1.91 12.46
CA GLY A 137 -21.05 -0.99 12.39
C GLY A 137 -21.75 -0.80 13.74
N VAL A 138 -21.96 -1.90 14.48
CA VAL A 138 -22.53 -1.85 15.85
C VAL A 138 -21.62 -1.01 16.76
N ALA A 139 -20.32 -1.30 16.79
CA ALA A 139 -19.35 -0.55 17.59
C ALA A 139 -19.32 0.95 17.21
N ALA A 140 -19.37 1.28 15.92
CA ALA A 140 -19.43 2.66 15.45
C ALA A 140 -20.71 3.37 15.90
N SER A 141 -21.85 2.68 15.88
CA SER A 141 -23.13 3.24 16.34
C SER A 141 -23.14 3.52 17.84
N GLU A 142 -22.60 2.60 18.67
CA GLU A 142 -22.49 2.80 20.11
C GLU A 142 -21.53 3.95 20.44
N PHE A 143 -20.41 4.06 19.72
CA PHE A 143 -19.49 5.18 19.88
C PHE A 143 -20.15 6.53 19.56
N GLN A 144 -20.97 6.59 18.52
CA GLN A 144 -21.70 7.81 18.16
C GLN A 144 -22.71 8.25 19.22
N LYS A 145 -23.35 7.31 19.93
CA LYS A 145 -24.28 7.65 21.02
C LYS A 145 -23.60 8.34 22.19
N ILE A 146 -22.30 8.10 22.40
CA ILE A 146 -21.53 8.66 23.52
C ILE A 146 -20.87 9.99 23.12
N THR A 147 -20.54 10.16 21.84
CA THR A 147 -19.75 11.32 21.34
C THR A 147 -20.58 12.44 20.71
N LYS A 148 -21.86 12.19 20.41
CA LYS A 148 -22.83 13.24 20.07
C LYS A 148 -23.71 13.53 21.27
#